data_AF-A0A1V6FBL2-F1
#
_entry.id   AF-A0A1V6FBL2-F1
#
_cell.length_a   1.000
_cell.length_b   1.000
_cell.length_c   1.000
_cell.angle_alpha   90.00
_cell.angle_beta   90.00
_cell.angle_gamma   90.00
#
_symmetry.space_group_name_H-M   'P 1'
#
loop_
_entity.id
_entity.type
_entity.pdbx_description
1 polymer ?
#
loop_
_entity_poly.entity_id
_entity_poly.type
_entity_poly.pdbx_seq_one_letter_code
_entity_poly.pdbx_strand_id
1 'polypeptide(L)'
;MANKKHYDYDYDNLVTAWNYGEFKHLKRVDNPRTPFARGYIFEEGEFYIEPWFYTQLTRILERFPREHERIMDVFFNIAREGKHVLFTRDFNEPIFNDENYLLVEIDEVIEGAKLIIDDISRGSDYGD
;
A
#
# COMPACT_ATOMS: atom_id res chain seq x y z
N MET A 1 -15.72 -38.90 20.10
CA MET A 1 -16.15 -37.99 19.02
C MET A 1 -15.68 -36.59 19.39
N ALA A 2 -14.53 -36.15 18.87
CA ALA A 2 -13.97 -34.86 19.20
C ALA A 2 -14.57 -33.80 18.27
N ASN A 3 -15.28 -32.84 18.87
CA ASN A 3 -15.94 -31.72 18.22
C ASN A 3 -14.85 -30.79 17.65
N LYS A 4 -14.62 -30.82 16.33
CA LYS A 4 -13.72 -29.89 15.64
C LYS A 4 -14.37 -28.50 15.71
N LYS A 5 -13.85 -27.64 16.58
CA LYS A 5 -14.18 -26.21 16.58
C LYS A 5 -13.76 -25.64 15.23
N HIS A 6 -14.73 -25.28 14.42
CA HIS A 6 -14.54 -24.46 13.23
C HIS A 6 -14.24 -23.05 13.75
N TYR A 7 -13.02 -22.57 13.54
CA TYR A 7 -12.66 -21.19 13.84
C TYR A 7 -13.00 -20.38 12.58
N ASP A 8 -14.14 -19.68 12.60
CA ASP A 8 -14.34 -18.56 11.69
C ASP A 8 -13.34 -17.48 12.11
N TYR A 9 -12.25 -17.37 11.35
CA TYR A 9 -11.34 -16.25 11.48
C TYR A 9 -12.03 -15.04 10.87
N ASP A 10 -12.51 -14.15 11.73
CA ASP A 10 -12.84 -12.79 11.33
C ASP A 10 -11.52 -12.07 10.97
N TYR A 11 -11.18 -12.08 9.69
CA TYR A 11 -9.97 -11.47 9.15
C TYR A 11 -10.01 -9.94 9.19
N ASP A 12 -11.12 -9.31 9.61
CA ASP A 12 -11.19 -7.85 9.68
C ASP A 12 -10.26 -7.26 10.76
N ASN A 13 -9.78 -8.07 11.72
CA ASN A 13 -9.15 -7.54 12.94
C ASN A 13 -7.82 -8.20 13.40
N LEU A 14 -7.13 -8.97 12.56
CA LEU A 14 -5.84 -9.58 12.95
C LEU A 14 -4.63 -8.65 12.82
N VAL A 15 -4.83 -7.45 12.28
CA VAL A 15 -3.79 -6.42 12.17
C VAL A 15 -4.33 -5.18 12.86
N THR A 16 -3.56 -4.58 13.79
CA THR A 16 -3.87 -3.27 14.40
C THR A 16 -4.54 -2.40 13.37
N ALA A 17 -5.67 -1.75 13.69
CA ALA A 17 -6.47 -0.99 12.73
C ALA A 17 -5.63 0.16 12.13
N TRP A 18 -4.80 -0.17 11.16
CA TRP A 18 -4.11 0.75 10.28
C TRP A 18 -5.22 1.62 9.71
N ASN A 19 -5.18 2.89 10.03
CA ASN A 19 -6.20 3.82 9.61
C ASN A 19 -5.86 4.23 8.17
N TYR A 20 -6.33 3.44 7.20
CA TYR A 20 -6.29 3.72 5.75
C TYR A 20 -7.22 4.90 5.42
N GLY A 21 -6.96 6.05 6.05
CA GLY A 21 -7.82 7.23 6.08
C GLY A 21 -8.08 7.76 4.69
N GLU A 22 -7.05 7.74 3.86
CA GLU A 22 -7.04 8.18 2.47
C GLU A 22 -8.03 7.35 1.61
N PHE A 23 -8.30 6.10 2.00
CA PHE A 23 -9.09 5.15 1.23
C PHE A 23 -10.46 4.85 1.82
N LYS A 24 -10.88 5.56 2.90
CA LYS A 24 -12.17 5.33 3.57
C LYS A 24 -13.39 5.54 2.68
N HIS A 25 -13.24 6.34 1.63
CA HIS A 25 -14.30 6.63 0.66
C HIS A 25 -14.45 5.53 -0.40
N LEU A 26 -13.56 4.54 -0.44
CA LEU A 26 -13.56 3.47 -1.42
C LEU A 26 -14.22 2.20 -0.87
N LYS A 27 -14.86 1.44 -1.76
CA LYS A 27 -15.41 0.13 -1.42
C LYS A 27 -14.28 -0.90 -1.32
N ARG A 28 -14.34 -1.78 -0.34
CA ARG A 28 -13.44 -2.94 -0.21
C ARG A 28 -13.77 -4.03 -1.24
N VAL A 29 -12.76 -4.79 -1.65
CA VAL A 29 -12.98 -6.02 -2.43
C VAL A 29 -13.63 -7.07 -1.52
N ASP A 30 -14.77 -7.61 -1.95
CA ASP A 30 -15.59 -8.53 -1.15
C ASP A 30 -14.93 -9.92 -0.98
N ASN A 31 -14.21 -10.40 -2.01
CA ASN A 31 -13.48 -11.67 -2.00
C ASN A 31 -11.99 -11.41 -2.34
N PRO A 32 -11.17 -11.01 -1.36
CA PRO A 32 -9.80 -10.59 -1.63
C PRO A 32 -8.93 -11.78 -2.05
N ARG A 33 -7.98 -11.52 -2.95
CA ARG A 33 -6.99 -12.51 -3.41
C ARG A 33 -6.08 -13.03 -2.29
N THR A 34 -5.90 -12.23 -1.25
CA THR A 34 -5.08 -12.56 -0.08
C THR A 34 -5.65 -11.89 1.17
N PRO A 35 -5.58 -12.53 2.35
CA PRO A 35 -5.93 -11.87 3.61
C PRO A 35 -4.83 -10.89 4.08
N PHE A 36 -3.66 -10.88 3.45
CA PHE A 36 -2.49 -10.12 3.90
C PHE A 36 -2.28 -8.76 3.23
N ALA A 37 -3.16 -8.38 2.30
CA ALA A 37 -3.18 -7.06 1.67
C ALA A 37 -4.60 -6.50 1.65
N ARG A 38 -4.74 -5.18 1.61
CA ARG A 38 -6.05 -4.52 1.59
C ARG A 38 -6.45 -4.17 0.15
N GLY A 39 -7.48 -4.85 -0.35
CA GLY A 39 -8.07 -4.60 -1.66
C GLY A 39 -9.18 -3.54 -1.64
N TYR A 40 -9.16 -2.66 -2.64
CA TYR A 40 -10.17 -1.62 -2.87
C TYR A 40 -10.64 -1.64 -4.33
N ILE A 41 -11.94 -1.47 -4.52
CA ILE A 41 -12.55 -1.24 -5.84
C ILE A 41 -12.29 0.22 -6.21
N PHE A 42 -11.79 0.43 -7.42
CA PHE A 42 -11.45 1.76 -7.91
C PHE A 42 -11.71 1.86 -9.42
N GLU A 43 -12.67 2.71 -9.78
CA GLU A 43 -13.12 2.92 -11.16
C GLU A 43 -13.43 1.61 -11.89
N GLU A 44 -12.73 1.30 -12.99
CA GLU A 44 -12.94 0.10 -13.81
C GLU A 44 -12.23 -1.16 -13.26
N GLY A 45 -11.51 -1.06 -12.14
CA GLY A 45 -10.74 -2.17 -11.61
C GLY A 45 -10.59 -2.17 -10.10
N GLU A 46 -9.47 -2.68 -9.62
CA GLU A 46 -9.17 -2.82 -8.20
C GLU A 46 -7.66 -2.73 -7.94
N PHE A 47 -7.30 -2.22 -6.76
CA PHE A 47 -5.93 -2.26 -6.30
C PHE A 47 -5.81 -2.90 -4.93
N TYR A 48 -4.66 -3.52 -4.65
CA TYR A 48 -4.27 -4.01 -3.34
C TYR A 48 -3.10 -3.22 -2.81
N ILE A 49 -3.11 -2.97 -1.50
CA ILE A 49 -1.99 -2.33 -0.80
C ILE A 49 -1.45 -3.30 0.24
N GLU A 50 -0.15 -3.60 0.14
CA GLU A 50 0.56 -4.32 1.18
C GLU A 50 0.79 -3.43 2.42
N PRO A 51 0.79 -4.00 3.63
CA PRO A 51 1.04 -3.24 4.85
C PRO A 51 2.38 -2.48 4.85
N TRP A 52 3.42 -3.07 4.23
CA TRP A 52 4.73 -2.45 4.14
C TRP A 52 4.76 -1.26 3.18
N PHE A 53 4.16 -1.40 1.99
CA PHE A 53 3.97 -0.27 1.08
C PHE A 53 3.21 0.85 1.78
N TYR A 54 2.10 0.53 2.47
CA TYR A 54 1.32 1.54 3.19
C TYR A 54 2.14 2.24 4.27
N THR A 55 2.99 1.51 5.00
CA THR A 55 3.90 2.11 5.98
C THR A 55 4.87 3.11 5.32
N GLN A 56 5.39 2.80 4.13
CA GLN A 56 6.25 3.72 3.37
C GLN A 56 5.46 4.94 2.88
N LEU A 57 4.25 4.74 2.35
CA LEU A 57 3.36 5.82 1.92
C LEU A 57 3.04 6.78 3.07
N THR A 58 2.60 6.28 4.22
CA THR A 58 2.28 7.11 5.40
C THR A 58 3.49 7.94 5.82
N ARG A 59 4.70 7.36 5.87
CA ARG A 59 5.92 8.10 6.22
C ARG A 59 6.22 9.23 5.23
N ILE A 60 5.97 9.02 3.95
CA ILE A 60 6.18 10.04 2.92
C ILE A 60 5.13 11.16 3.06
N LEU A 61 3.86 10.81 3.28
CA LEU A 61 2.79 11.79 3.54
C LEU A 61 3.07 12.62 4.80
N GLU A 62 3.59 12.00 5.86
CA GLU A 62 4.02 12.68 7.10
C GLU A 62 5.24 13.58 6.88
N ARG A 63 6.22 13.13 6.10
CA ARG A 63 7.44 13.89 5.79
C ARG A 63 7.17 15.08 4.87
N PHE A 64 6.24 14.94 3.92
CA PHE A 64 5.91 15.94 2.91
C PHE A 64 4.43 16.34 2.97
N PRO A 65 3.96 16.96 4.07
CA PRO A 65 2.54 17.26 4.25
C PRO A 65 2.00 18.27 3.22
N ARG A 66 2.87 19.13 2.67
CA ARG A 66 2.52 20.08 1.60
C ARG A 66 2.30 19.41 0.25
N GLU A 67 2.87 18.21 0.06
CA GLU A 67 2.79 17.45 -1.19
C GLU A 67 1.75 16.33 -1.10
N HIS A 68 0.98 16.25 0.00
CA HIS A 68 0.03 15.17 0.26
C HIS A 68 -0.93 14.93 -0.92
N GLU A 69 -1.57 15.99 -1.42
CA GLU A 69 -2.48 15.91 -2.57
C GLU A 69 -1.74 15.36 -3.81
N ARG A 70 -0.56 15.90 -4.13
CA ARG A 70 0.24 15.46 -5.27
C ARG A 70 0.66 13.99 -5.18
N ILE A 71 1.04 13.53 -3.99
CA ILE A 71 1.43 12.13 -3.75
C ILE A 71 0.22 11.20 -3.97
N MET A 72 -0.94 11.58 -3.41
CA MET A 72 -2.16 10.78 -3.56
C MET A 72 -2.69 10.80 -4.99
N ASP A 73 -2.55 11.92 -5.71
CA ASP A 73 -2.91 12.01 -7.13
C ASP A 73 -2.09 11.02 -7.96
N VAL A 74 -0.78 10.95 -7.74
CA VAL A 74 0.10 9.99 -8.43
C VAL A 74 -0.31 8.56 -8.11
N PHE A 75 -0.52 8.25 -6.83
CA PHE A 75 -1.00 6.94 -6.41
C PHE A 75 -2.30 6.55 -7.14
N PHE A 76 -3.29 7.44 -7.16
CA PHE A 76 -4.58 7.16 -7.81
C PHE A 76 -4.50 7.12 -9.33
N ASN A 77 -3.60 7.89 -9.94
CA ASN A 77 -3.35 7.82 -11.38
C ASN A 77 -2.76 6.47 -11.78
N ILE A 78 -1.78 5.97 -11.02
CA ILE A 78 -1.23 4.62 -11.22
C ILE A 78 -2.35 3.56 -11.10
N ALA A 79 -3.17 3.64 -10.06
CA ALA A 79 -4.29 2.71 -9.86
C ALA A 79 -5.30 2.75 -11.01
N ARG A 80 -5.61 3.93 -11.53
CA ARG A 80 -6.51 4.13 -12.67
C ARG A 80 -5.96 3.54 -13.97
N GLU A 81 -4.71 3.86 -14.27
CA GLU A 81 -4.07 3.46 -15.53
C GLU A 81 -3.81 1.95 -15.57
N GLY A 82 -3.35 1.38 -14.45
CA GLY A 82 -3.09 -0.05 -14.33
C GLY A 82 -4.36 -0.90 -14.29
N LYS A 83 -5.49 -0.35 -13.81
CA LYS A 83 -6.78 -1.01 -13.51
C LYS A 83 -6.69 -2.11 -12.45
N HIS A 84 -5.70 -2.99 -12.54
CA HIS A 84 -5.37 -4.01 -11.57
C HIS A 84 -3.95 -3.77 -11.07
N VAL A 85 -3.82 -3.29 -9.83
CA VAL A 85 -2.52 -2.87 -9.28
C VAL A 85 -2.28 -3.52 -7.93
N LEU A 86 -1.08 -4.05 -7.72
CA LEU A 86 -0.58 -4.45 -6.40
C LEU A 86 0.54 -3.48 -6.00
N PHE A 87 0.23 -2.62 -5.04
CA PHE A 87 1.20 -1.78 -4.38
C PHE A 87 1.98 -2.61 -3.35
N THR A 88 3.22 -2.93 -3.65
CA THR A 88 4.07 -3.90 -2.95
C THR A 88 5.38 -3.28 -2.48
N ARG A 89 5.99 -3.85 -1.44
CA ARG A 89 7.32 -3.43 -1.00
C ARG A 89 8.43 -3.86 -1.98
N ASP A 90 8.29 -5.06 -2.55
CA ASP A 90 9.31 -5.70 -3.39
C ASP A 90 8.61 -6.46 -4.53
N PHE A 91 8.75 -5.98 -5.77
CA PHE A 91 8.14 -6.63 -6.93
C PHE A 91 8.69 -8.03 -7.20
N ASN A 92 9.85 -8.40 -6.63
CA ASN A 92 10.42 -9.75 -6.75
C ASN A 92 9.78 -10.73 -5.75
N GLU A 93 9.24 -10.22 -4.65
CA GLU A 93 8.59 -10.99 -3.59
C GLU A 93 7.19 -10.44 -3.23
N PRO A 94 6.26 -10.34 -4.20
CA PRO A 94 4.94 -9.79 -3.93
C PRO A 94 4.10 -10.76 -3.10
N ILE A 95 3.16 -10.22 -2.32
CA ILE A 95 2.29 -11.03 -1.45
C ILE A 95 1.39 -12.02 -2.22
N PHE A 96 1.11 -11.75 -3.49
CA PHE A 96 0.58 -12.68 -4.46
C PHE A 96 1.17 -12.40 -5.83
N ASN A 97 1.25 -13.43 -6.68
CA ASN A 97 1.70 -13.30 -8.06
C ASN A 97 0.53 -13.58 -9.01
N ASP A 98 0.12 -12.56 -9.76
CA ASP A 98 -0.90 -12.64 -10.81
C ASP A 98 -0.47 -11.73 -11.97
N GLU A 99 -0.33 -12.30 -13.16
CA GLU A 99 0.12 -11.62 -14.37
C GLU A 99 -0.81 -10.48 -14.83
N ASN A 100 -2.04 -10.45 -14.34
CA ASN A 100 -3.00 -9.38 -14.64
C ASN A 100 -2.80 -8.15 -13.76
N TYR A 101 -1.92 -8.20 -12.74
CA TYR A 101 -1.66 -7.08 -11.84
C TYR A 101 -0.35 -6.39 -12.19
N LEU A 102 -0.41 -5.08 -12.33
CA LEU A 102 0.77 -4.23 -12.33
C LEU A 102 1.35 -4.19 -10.90
N LEU A 103 2.61 -4.58 -10.74
CA LEU A 103 3.33 -4.47 -9.47
C LEU A 103 3.97 -3.09 -9.38
N VAL A 104 3.73 -2.38 -8.28
CA VAL A 104 4.20 -1.01 -8.08
C VAL A 104 4.84 -0.87 -6.71
N GLU A 105 6.09 -0.39 -6.70
CA GLU A 105 6.81 -0.04 -5.48
C GLU A 105 6.69 1.44 -5.14
N ILE A 106 7.09 1.80 -3.91
CA ILE A 106 6.91 3.19 -3.44
C ILE A 106 7.73 4.19 -4.24
N ASP A 107 8.85 3.76 -4.83
CA ASP A 107 9.75 4.62 -5.59
C ASP A 107 9.03 5.21 -6.81
N GLU A 108 8.16 4.44 -7.48
CA GLU A 108 7.31 4.93 -8.58
C GLU A 108 6.39 6.08 -8.14
N VAL A 109 5.85 6.02 -6.91
CA VAL A 109 5.03 7.11 -6.36
C VAL A 109 5.89 8.33 -6.01
N ILE A 110 7.07 8.13 -5.43
CA ILE A 110 8.02 9.20 -5.10
C ILE A 110 8.46 9.94 -6.36
N GLU A 111 8.85 9.19 -7.39
CA GLU A 111 9.32 9.70 -8.67
C GLU A 111 8.20 10.42 -9.42
N GLY A 112 7.01 9.81 -9.51
CA GLY A 112 5.84 10.41 -10.13
C GLY A 112 5.42 11.71 -9.43
N ALA A 113 5.54 11.74 -8.09
CA ALA A 113 5.28 12.94 -7.30
C ALA A 113 6.46 13.92 -7.30
N LYS A 114 7.56 13.66 -8.01
CA LYS A 114 8.76 14.52 -8.10
C LYS A 114 9.24 15.00 -6.73
N LEU A 115 9.20 14.11 -5.73
CA LEU A 115 9.65 14.45 -4.40
C LEU A 115 11.17 14.53 -4.39
N ILE A 116 11.69 15.66 -3.92
CA ILE A 116 13.12 15.83 -3.70
C ILE A 116 13.40 15.32 -2.28
N ILE A 117 14.00 14.14 -2.20
CA ILE A 117 14.47 13.58 -0.94
C ILE A 117 15.91 14.06 -0.77
N ASP A 118 16.10 15.16 -0.05
CA ASP A 118 17.45 15.61 0.31
C ASP A 118 18.17 14.49 1.08
N ASP A 119 19.37 14.15 0.61
CA ASP A 119 20.26 13.17 1.21
C ASP A 119 20.91 13.76 2.47
N ILE A 120 20.12 13.99 3.51
CA ILE A 120 20.60 14.32 4.85
C ILE A 120 20.75 13.02 5.65
N SER A 121 21.50 12.06 5.11
CA SER A 121 21.95 10.90 5.90
C SER A 121 23.28 10.34 5.41
N ARG A 122 24.33 11.16 5.51
CA ARG A 122 25.70 10.65 5.67
C ARG A 122 26.45 11.44 6.73
N GLY A 123 26.81 10.75 7.81
CA GLY A 123 27.80 11.21 8.78
C GLY A 123 27.20 11.71 10.09
N SER A 124 26.84 10.78 10.98
CA SER A 124 27.00 11.07 12.39
C SER A 124 28.48 11.37 12.64
N ASP A 125 28.77 12.65 12.83
CA ASP A 125 30.01 13.13 13.41
C ASP A 125 30.00 12.72 14.90
N TYR A 126 30.31 11.44 15.16
CA TYR A 126 30.68 10.95 16.49
C TYR A 126 32.19 10.73 16.48
N GLY A 127 32.92 11.82 16.64
CA GLY A 127 34.37 11.85 16.60
C GLY A 127 34.97 13.14 17.17
N ASP A 128 34.56 13.54 18.38
CA ASP A 128 35.43 14.25 19.33
C ASP A 128 35.05 13.83 20.77
#